data_AF-A0A9J6B697-F1
#
_entry.id   AF-A0A9J6B697-F1
#
_cell.length_a   1.000
_cell.length_b   1.000
_cell.length_c   1.000
_cell.angle_alpha   90.00
_cell.angle_beta   90.00
_cell.angle_gamma   90.00
#
_symmetry.space_group_name_H-M   'P 1'
#
loop_
_entity.id
_entity.type
_entity.pdbx_description
1 polymer ?
#
loop_
_entity_poly.entity_id
_entity_poly.type
_entity_poly.pdbx_seq_one_letter_code
_entity_poly.pdbx_strand_id
1 'polypeptide(L)'
;MPYSLQDMVRPEFDWNILFEPFPYPRKYEKFVKIFLSASDKDELGDWVGCVKSRFRCLIIKLEELLGFCDPNPTEYADVDASKPNVVFYWGLPPAMTDMINIGHVEVEFLKSTNNVYQGPTGKLKLSIVQADQLP
;
A
#
# COMPACT_ATOMS: atom_id res chain seq x y z
N MET A 1 14.54 6.90 -12.10
CA MET A 1 14.33 7.19 -13.54
C MET A 1 15.67 7.04 -14.23
N PRO A 2 15.80 6.20 -15.26
CA PRO A 2 17.09 5.95 -15.92
C PRO A 2 17.53 7.05 -16.89
N TYR A 3 16.74 8.13 -17.09
CA TYR A 3 17.07 9.23 -18.00
C TYR A 3 17.23 10.55 -17.25
N SER A 4 18.22 11.34 -17.66
CA SER A 4 18.42 12.70 -17.14
C SER A 4 17.48 13.70 -17.82
N LEU A 5 17.21 14.84 -17.18
CA LEU A 5 16.46 15.94 -17.79
C LEU A 5 17.09 16.43 -19.10
N GLN A 6 18.41 16.24 -19.27
CA GLN A 6 19.14 16.61 -20.49
C GLN A 6 18.90 15.64 -21.66
N ASP A 7 18.47 14.41 -21.39
CA ASP A 7 18.13 13.45 -22.44
C ASP A 7 16.74 13.72 -23.02
N MET A 8 15.84 14.30 -22.23
CA MET A 8 14.45 14.62 -22.61
C MET A 8 14.31 15.75 -23.64
N VAL A 9 15.33 16.61 -23.77
CA VAL A 9 15.34 17.73 -24.74
C VAL A 9 15.93 17.35 -26.10
N ARG A 10 16.39 16.09 -26.26
CA ARG A 10 16.94 15.63 -27.54
C ARG A 10 15.81 15.32 -28.54
N PRO A 11 15.95 15.67 -29.82
CA PRO A 11 14.93 15.39 -30.84
C PRO A 11 14.57 13.90 -30.97
N GLU A 12 15.53 13.01 -30.66
CA GLU A 12 15.39 11.56 -30.76
C GLU A 12 14.79 10.93 -29.48
N PHE A 13 14.42 11.74 -28.49
CA PHE A 13 13.83 11.24 -27.26
C PHE A 13 12.46 10.63 -27.52
N ASP A 14 12.33 9.34 -27.23
CA ASP A 14 11.06 8.64 -27.31
C ASP A 14 10.19 8.98 -26.10
N TRP A 15 9.22 9.87 -26.29
CA TRP A 15 8.29 10.28 -25.24
C TRP A 15 7.42 9.15 -24.70
N ASN A 16 7.29 8.03 -25.42
CA ASN A 16 6.50 6.88 -24.96
C ASN A 16 7.04 6.32 -23.63
N ILE A 17 8.35 6.44 -23.38
CA ILE A 17 8.98 5.93 -22.15
C ILE A 17 8.48 6.61 -20.87
N LEU A 18 7.93 7.82 -20.95
CA LEU A 18 7.37 8.52 -19.79
C LEU A 18 6.02 7.95 -19.34
N PHE A 19 5.34 7.26 -20.25
CA PHE A 19 4.03 6.64 -20.02
C PHE A 19 4.15 5.15 -19.68
N GLU A 20 5.35 4.58 -19.78
CA GLU A 20 5.61 3.22 -19.32
C GLU A 20 5.29 3.09 -17.82
N PRO A 21 4.57 2.04 -17.40
CA PRO A 21 4.26 1.83 -16.00
C PRO A 21 5.52 1.83 -15.14
N PHE A 22 5.49 2.61 -14.07
CA PHE A 22 6.61 2.63 -13.12
C PHE A 22 6.81 1.22 -12.53
N PRO A 23 8.03 0.64 -12.58
CA PRO A 23 8.28 -0.74 -12.14
C PRO A 23 8.36 -0.83 -10.61
N TYR A 24 7.25 -0.49 -9.96
CA TYR A 24 7.15 -0.33 -8.51
C TYR A 24 7.58 -1.58 -7.71
N PRO A 25 7.17 -2.82 -8.08
CA PRO A 25 7.62 -4.02 -7.37
C PRO A 25 9.14 -4.23 -7.40
N ARG A 26 9.85 -3.67 -8.39
CA ARG A 26 11.31 -3.79 -8.53
C ARG A 26 12.08 -2.70 -7.78
N LYS A 27 11.40 -1.68 -7.25
CA LYS A 27 12.03 -0.56 -6.54
C LYS A 27 12.38 -0.91 -5.09
N TYR A 28 11.60 -1.80 -4.47
CA TYR A 28 11.70 -2.14 -3.05
C TYR A 28 11.84 -3.64 -2.87
N GLU A 29 12.60 -4.05 -1.85
CA GLU A 29 12.70 -5.46 -1.48
C GLU A 29 11.51 -5.90 -0.63
N LYS A 30 10.99 -5.00 0.22
CA LYS A 30 9.94 -5.27 1.18
C LYS A 30 8.79 -4.29 1.07
N PHE A 31 7.60 -4.78 1.36
CA PHE A 31 6.36 -4.03 1.33
C PHE A 31 5.54 -4.29 2.59
N VAL A 32 4.80 -3.28 3.04
CA VAL A 32 3.62 -3.54 3.88
C VAL A 32 2.46 -3.94 2.96
N LYS A 33 1.91 -5.14 3.18
CA LYS A 33 0.65 -5.61 2.62
C LYS A 33 -0.48 -5.10 3.52
N ILE A 34 -1.39 -4.31 2.96
CA ILE A 34 -2.62 -3.87 3.62
C ILE A 34 -3.75 -4.68 3.01
N PHE A 35 -4.25 -5.68 3.73
CA PHE A 35 -5.35 -6.54 3.30
C PHE A 35 -6.65 -6.10 3.96
N LEU A 36 -7.67 -5.84 3.15
CA LEU A 36 -9.01 -5.47 3.58
C LEU A 36 -10.01 -6.49 3.04
N SER A 37 -10.97 -6.94 3.86
CA SER A 37 -12.05 -7.80 3.39
C SER A 37 -13.35 -7.53 4.11
N ALA A 38 -14.49 -7.75 3.47
CA ALA A 38 -15.82 -7.62 4.09
C ALA A 38 -16.71 -8.83 3.74
N SER A 39 -17.96 -8.83 4.19
CA SER A 39 -18.87 -9.97 3.95
C SER A 39 -19.34 -10.00 2.49
N ASP A 40 -19.60 -8.84 1.91
CA ASP A 40 -19.99 -8.64 0.52
C ASP A 40 -19.25 -7.46 -0.12
N LYS A 41 -19.56 -7.17 -1.38
CA LYS A 41 -18.88 -6.13 -2.18
C LYS A 41 -19.28 -4.71 -1.78
N ASP A 42 -20.51 -4.50 -1.34
CA ASP A 42 -20.99 -3.17 -0.95
C ASP A 42 -20.36 -2.78 0.38
N GLU A 43 -20.38 -3.69 1.37
CA GLU A 43 -19.66 -3.52 2.63
C GLU A 43 -18.15 -3.32 2.41
N LEU A 44 -17.56 -4.02 1.43
CA LEU A 44 -16.14 -3.85 1.10
C LEU A 44 -15.87 -2.45 0.56
N GLY A 45 -16.73 -1.92 -0.31
CA GLY A 45 -16.59 -0.58 -0.87
C GLY A 45 -16.58 0.49 0.23
N ASP A 46 -17.55 0.43 1.14
CA ASP A 46 -17.64 1.33 2.28
C ASP A 46 -16.42 1.19 3.20
N TRP A 47 -15.99 -0.05 3.47
CA TRP A 47 -14.84 -0.33 4.30
C TRP A 47 -13.54 0.21 3.70
N VAL A 48 -13.31 -0.04 2.41
CA VAL A 48 -12.15 0.47 1.67
C VAL A 48 -12.15 1.99 1.67
N GLY A 49 -13.30 2.64 1.43
CA GLY A 49 -13.43 4.10 1.48
C GLY A 49 -13.07 4.67 2.85
N CYS A 50 -13.59 4.07 3.93
CA CYS A 50 -13.27 4.44 5.31
C CYS A 50 -11.77 4.31 5.60
N VAL A 51 -11.16 3.16 5.28
CA VAL A 51 -9.73 2.93 5.52
C VAL A 51 -8.86 3.88 4.68
N LYS A 52 -9.19 4.08 3.40
CA LYS A 52 -8.47 5.03 2.52
C LYS A 52 -8.47 6.44 3.07
N SER A 53 -9.57 6.90 3.68
CA SER A 53 -9.66 8.22 4.31
C SER A 53 -8.65 8.42 5.45
N ARG A 54 -8.13 7.32 6.01
CA ARG A 54 -7.15 7.31 7.10
C ARG A 54 -5.75 6.90 6.68
N PHE A 55 -5.48 6.61 5.40
CA PHE A 55 -4.14 6.24 4.92
C PHE A 55 -3.03 7.22 5.33
N ARG A 56 -3.32 8.52 5.38
CA ARG A 56 -2.36 9.51 5.91
C ARG A 56 -1.88 9.19 7.33
N CYS A 57 -2.76 8.67 8.20
CA CYS A 57 -2.39 8.26 9.55
C CYS A 57 -1.46 7.04 9.55
N LEU A 58 -1.70 6.07 8.66
CA LEU A 58 -0.81 4.91 8.50
C LEU A 58 0.56 5.32 7.97
N ILE A 59 0.61 6.21 6.96
CA ILE A 59 1.86 6.74 6.40
C ILE A 59 2.70 7.41 7.50
N ILE A 60 2.11 8.34 8.25
CA ILE A 60 2.81 9.04 9.34
C ILE A 60 3.37 8.04 10.36
N LYS A 61 2.57 7.03 10.75
CA LYS A 61 3.01 6.00 11.72
C LYS A 61 4.19 5.18 11.20
N LEU A 62 4.18 4.82 9.92
CA LEU A 62 5.27 4.08 9.30
C LEU A 62 6.52 4.95 9.15
N GLU A 63 6.37 6.21 8.75
CA GLU A 63 7.48 7.18 8.65
C GLU A 63 8.11 7.48 10.01
N GLU A 64 7.33 7.58 11.09
CA GLU A 64 7.85 7.75 12.45
C GLU A 64 8.71 6.56 12.91
N LEU A 65 8.36 5.34 12.49
CA LEU A 65 9.02 4.11 12.92
C LEU A 65 10.18 3.69 12.02
N LEU A 66 10.06 3.94 10.71
CA LEU A 66 11.00 3.45 9.68
C LEU A 66 11.74 4.58 8.97
N GLY A 67 11.36 5.84 9.21
CA GLY A 67 11.89 7.02 8.53
C GLY A 67 11.32 7.25 7.12
N PHE A 68 10.65 6.25 6.53
CA PHE A 68 10.16 6.32 5.15
C PHE A 68 9.00 5.34 4.90
N CYS A 69 8.08 5.71 4.01
CA CYS A 69 7.08 4.84 3.40
C CYS A 69 6.73 5.38 2.00
N ASP A 70 6.70 4.54 0.97
CA ASP A 70 6.23 4.94 -0.37
C ASP A 70 4.83 4.39 -0.61
N PRO A 71 3.75 5.15 -0.43
CA PRO A 71 2.40 4.66 -0.68
C PRO A 71 2.14 4.44 -2.18
N ASN A 72 1.38 3.39 -2.51
CA ASN A 72 0.93 3.08 -3.86
C ASN A 72 -0.60 2.95 -3.88
N PRO A 73 -1.31 3.67 -4.78
CA PRO A 73 -2.76 3.61 -4.87
C PRO A 73 -3.30 2.35 -5.56
N THR A 74 -2.46 1.56 -6.24
CA THR A 74 -2.91 0.38 -6.99
C THR A 74 -3.59 -0.63 -6.07
N GLU A 75 -4.80 -1.02 -6.45
CA GLU A 75 -5.59 -2.06 -5.80
C GLU A 75 -5.34 -3.42 -6.44
N TYR A 76 -5.18 -4.42 -5.60
CA TYR A 76 -5.08 -5.82 -6.00
C TYR A 76 -6.17 -6.62 -5.29
N ALA A 77 -6.39 -7.86 -5.74
CA ALA A 77 -7.24 -8.82 -5.06
C ALA A 77 -6.42 -10.08 -4.74
N ASP A 78 -6.56 -10.55 -3.51
CA ASP A 78 -6.07 -11.86 -3.10
C ASP A 78 -7.04 -12.93 -3.65
N VAL A 79 -6.58 -13.70 -4.64
CA VAL A 79 -7.39 -14.69 -5.35
C VAL A 79 -7.72 -15.91 -4.50
N ASP A 80 -6.93 -16.17 -3.46
CA ASP A 80 -7.11 -17.31 -2.56
C ASP A 80 -8.07 -16.99 -1.39
N ALA A 81 -8.45 -15.72 -1.23
CA ALA A 81 -9.36 -15.29 -0.18
C ALA A 81 -10.82 -15.67 -0.49
N SER A 82 -11.49 -16.30 0.48
CA SER A 82 -12.89 -16.73 0.36
C SER A 82 -13.92 -15.59 0.42
N LYS A 83 -13.48 -14.37 0.74
CA LYS A 83 -14.33 -13.18 0.89
C LYS A 83 -13.90 -12.08 -0.07
N PRO A 84 -14.82 -11.19 -0.49
CA PRO A 84 -14.46 -9.98 -1.22
C PRO A 84 -13.36 -9.22 -0.46
N ASN A 85 -12.30 -8.85 -1.18
CA ASN A 85 -11.13 -8.23 -0.58
C ASN A 85 -10.45 -7.23 -1.53
N VAL A 86 -9.70 -6.32 -0.94
CA VAL A 86 -8.79 -5.39 -1.62
C VAL A 86 -7.46 -5.40 -0.90
N VAL A 87 -6.37 -5.40 -1.66
CA VAL A 87 -5.00 -5.41 -1.16
C VAL A 87 -4.23 -4.21 -1.72
N PHE A 88 -3.46 -3.56 -0.85
CA PHE A 88 -2.46 -2.56 -1.24
C PHE A 88 -1.07 -3.03 -0.81
N TYR A 89 -0.04 -2.62 -1.57
CA TYR A 89 1.36 -2.87 -1.24
C TYR A 89 2.13 -1.56 -1.25
N TRP A 90 2.68 -1.17 -0.10
CA TRP A 90 3.48 0.05 0.03
C TRP A 90 4.93 -0.28 0.33
N GLY A 91 5.84 0.34 -0.40
CA GLY A 91 7.27 0.11 -0.35
C GLY A 91 7.85 0.63 0.95
N LEU A 92 8.69 -0.19 1.58
CA LEU A 92 9.36 0.11 2.83
C LEU A 92 10.88 0.26 2.61
N PRO A 93 11.56 1.03 3.48
CA PRO A 93 13.02 1.08 3.44
C PRO A 93 13.62 -0.30 3.82
N PRO A 94 14.78 -0.68 3.26
CA PRO A 94 15.44 -1.94 3.62
C PRO A 94 15.83 -1.99 5.11
N ALA A 95 16.25 -0.84 5.64
CA ALA A 95 16.66 -0.71 7.04
C ALA A 95 15.45 -0.75 7.98
N MET A 96 15.61 -1.42 9.13
CA MET A 96 14.66 -1.44 10.26
C MET A 96 13.31 -2.14 10.04
N THR A 97 12.96 -2.50 8.80
CA THR A 97 11.71 -3.22 8.49
C THR A 97 11.61 -4.57 9.22
N ASP A 98 12.72 -5.26 9.50
CA ASP A 98 12.68 -6.51 10.27
C ASP A 98 12.40 -6.33 11.77
N MET A 99 12.55 -5.10 12.28
CA MET A 99 12.36 -4.79 13.69
C MET A 99 10.97 -4.19 13.99
N ILE A 100 10.18 -3.90 12.96
CA ILE A 100 8.86 -3.29 13.16
C ILE A 100 7.87 -4.31 13.74
N ASN A 101 7.21 -3.92 14.83
CA ASN A 101 6.05 -4.65 15.31
C ASN A 101 4.82 -4.25 14.48
N ILE A 102 4.66 -4.89 13.33
CA ILE A 102 3.56 -4.59 12.40
C ILE A 102 2.17 -4.83 13.03
N GLY A 103 2.07 -5.76 13.97
CA GLY A 103 0.83 -6.01 14.72
C GLY A 103 0.44 -4.84 15.62
N HIS A 104 1.41 -4.18 16.25
CA HIS A 104 1.16 -2.95 17.00
C HIS A 104 0.71 -1.81 16.09
N VAL A 105 1.32 -1.65 14.91
CA VAL A 105 0.90 -0.65 13.91
C VAL A 105 -0.52 -0.92 13.43
N GLU A 106 -0.88 -2.17 13.17
CA GLU A 106 -2.24 -2.58 12.78
C GLU A 106 -3.28 -2.15 13.83
N VAL A 107 -3.03 -2.47 15.11
CA VAL A 107 -3.94 -2.11 16.21
C VAL A 107 -4.09 -0.59 16.34
N GLU A 108 -2.98 0.14 16.31
CA GLU A 108 -3.00 1.61 16.39
C GLU A 108 -3.72 2.24 15.19
N PHE A 109 -3.50 1.71 13.98
CA PHE A 109 -4.15 2.19 12.79
C PHE A 109 -5.66 1.93 12.81
N LEU A 110 -6.09 0.75 13.26
CA LEU A 110 -7.51 0.40 13.38
C LEU A 110 -8.25 1.33 14.37
N LYS A 111 -7.58 1.81 15.43
CA LYS A 111 -8.18 2.83 16.32
C LYS A 111 -8.51 4.12 15.59
N SER A 112 -7.70 4.51 14.59
CA SER A 112 -7.95 5.71 13.79
C SER A 112 -9.14 5.59 12.83
N THR A 113 -9.53 4.36 12.46
CA THR A 113 -10.68 4.10 11.58
C THR A 113 -12.01 4.04 12.33
N ASN A 114 -12.00 3.67 13.62
CA ASN A 114 -13.22 3.49 14.43
C ASN A 114 -14.07 4.75 14.62
N ASN A 115 -13.49 5.95 14.45
CA ASN A 115 -14.23 7.21 14.56
C ASN A 115 -14.95 7.63 13.27
N VAL A 116 -14.82 6.87 12.17
CA VAL A 116 -15.33 7.25 10.84
C VAL A 116 -16.55 6.44 10.41
N TYR A 117 -16.64 5.18 10.83
CA TYR A 117 -17.64 4.25 10.32
C TYR A 117 -18.41 3.59 11.46
N GLN A 118 -19.75 3.60 11.35
CA GLN A 118 -20.67 3.05 12.35
C GLN A 118 -21.33 1.72 11.90
N GLY A 119 -21.01 1.21 10.71
CA GLY A 119 -21.52 -0.07 10.20
C GLY A 119 -20.65 -1.28 10.60
N PRO A 120 -20.96 -2.48 10.08
CA PRO A 120 -20.13 -3.67 10.32
C PRO A 120 -18.72 -3.45 9.78
N THR A 121 -17.74 -3.41 10.69
CA THR A 121 -16.34 -3.19 10.32
C THR A 121 -15.81 -4.42 9.57
N GLY A 122 -15.29 -4.19 8.36
CA GLY A 122 -14.55 -5.23 7.65
C GLY A 122 -13.26 -5.63 8.38
N LYS A 123 -12.63 -6.70 7.92
CA LYS A 123 -11.30 -7.11 8.41
C LYS A 123 -10.24 -6.20 7.80
N LEU A 124 -9.27 -5.81 8.62
CA LEU A 124 -8.00 -5.20 8.19
C LEU A 124 -6.85 -6.04 8.73
N LYS A 125 -5.86 -6.32 7.88
CA LYS A 125 -4.63 -7.00 8.27
C LYS A 125 -3.44 -6.32 7.64
N LEU A 126 -2.42 -6.02 8.45
CA LEU A 126 -1.11 -5.58 8.00
C LEU A 126 -0.11 -6.73 8.14
N SER A 127 0.73 -6.92 7.13
CA SER A 127 1.87 -7.83 7.17
C SER A 127 3.03 -7.30 6.34
N ILE A 128 4.25 -7.72 6.66
CA ILE A 128 5.42 -7.43 5.83
C ILE A 128 5.60 -8.57 4.84
N VAL A 129 5.78 -8.25 3.56
CA VAL A 129 5.99 -9.22 2.48
C VAL A 129 7.19 -8.82 1.64
N GLN A 130 7.77 -9.79 0.94
CA GLN A 130 8.86 -9.58 0.00
C GLN A 130 8.32 -9.23 -1.39
N ALA A 131 9.16 -8.63 -2.24
CA ALA A 131 8.82 -8.23 -3.60
C ALA A 131 8.30 -9.38 -4.49
N ASP A 132 8.78 -10.61 -4.26
CA ASP A 132 8.38 -11.81 -5.01
C ASP A 132 6.97 -12.34 -4.66
N GLN A 133 6.34 -11.79 -3.62
CA GLN A 133 4.97 -12.10 -3.20
C GLN A 133 3.95 -11.10 -3.74
N LEU A 134 4.38 -10.10 -4.51
CA LEU A 134 3.46 -9.20 -5.21
C LEU A 134 2.96 -9.88 -6.51
N PRO A 135 1.74 -9.58 -6.96
CA PRO A 135 1.18 -10.08 -8.22
C PRO A 135 1.99 -9.68 -9.47
#